data_AF-A0A919K900-F1
#
_entry.id   AF-A0A919K900-F1
#
_cell.length_a   1.000
_cell.length_b   1.000
_cell.length_c   1.000
_cell.angle_alpha   90.00
_cell.angle_beta   90.00
_cell.angle_gamma   90.00
#
_symmetry.space_group_name_H-M   'P 1'
#
loop_
_entity.id
_entity.type
_entity.pdbx_description
1 polymer ?
#
loop_
_entity_poly.entity_id
_entity_poly.type
_entity_poly.pdbx_seq_one_letter_code
_entity_poly.pdbx_strand_id
1 'polypeptide(L)' 'MAHMRIQVDSDRGTARRVLALHRAGKAHPESRDAARAEVWRLGRTPAGEPVFVGVTNGEPVRLIYEIEVYLDAG' A
#
# COMPACT_ATOMS: atom_id res chain seq x y z
N MET A 1 8.49 -11.28 12.00
CA MET A 1 7.84 -10.25 11.15
C MET A 1 6.65 -10.90 10.46
N ALA A 2 5.64 -10.14 10.08
CA ALA A 2 4.47 -10.65 9.36
C ALA A 2 4.15 -9.76 8.15
N HIS A 3 3.60 -10.35 7.10
CA HIS A 3 3.08 -9.61 5.95
C HIS A 3 1.65 -9.16 6.24
N MET A 4 1.40 -7.87 6.02
CA MET A 4 0.08 -7.26 6.16
C MET A 4 -0.36 -6.70 4.82
N ARG A 5 -1.60 -7.02 4.42
CA ARG A 5 -2.24 -6.41 3.27
C ARG A 5 -3.06 -5.21 3.71
N ILE A 6 -2.82 -4.08 3.07
CA ILE A 6 -3.50 -2.82 3.37
C ILE A 6 -4.14 -2.25 2.09
N GLN A 7 -5.22 -1.51 2.29
CA GLN A 7 -5.92 -0.82 1.21
C GLN A 7 -5.86 0.68 1.48
N VAL A 8 -5.40 1.43 0.49
CA VAL A 8 -5.29 2.89 0.56
C VAL A 8 -6.31 3.50 -0.39
N ASP A 9 -7.04 4.49 0.09
CA ASP A 9 -8.00 5.22 -0.73
C ASP A 9 -7.32 5.91 -1.90
N SER A 10 -7.99 5.90 -3.05
CA SER A 10 -7.46 6.45 -4.28
C SER A 10 -8.59 6.88 -5.21
N ASP A 11 -8.24 7.70 -6.19
CA ASP A 11 -9.08 8.00 -7.34
C ASP A 11 -8.62 7.19 -8.56
N ARG A 12 -9.46 7.12 -9.59
CA ARG A 12 -9.15 6.35 -10.81
C ARG A 12 -7.91 6.85 -11.55
N GLY A 13 -7.62 8.16 -11.51
CA GLY A 13 -6.44 8.74 -12.14
C GLY A 13 -5.17 8.31 -11.43
N THR A 14 -5.14 8.43 -10.12
CA THR A 14 -4.04 7.97 -9.26
C THR A 14 -3.83 6.46 -9.39
N ALA A 15 -4.90 5.66 -9.34
CA ALA A 15 -4.83 4.21 -9.54
C ALA A 15 -4.19 3.80 -10.87
N ARG A 16 -4.57 4.47 -11.97
CA ARG A 16 -3.96 4.25 -13.29
C ARG A 16 -2.48 4.62 -13.30
N ARG A 17 -2.11 5.74 -12.68
CA ARG A 17 -0.71 6.20 -12.60
C ARG A 17 0.17 5.23 -11.82
N VAL A 18 -0.29 4.78 -10.66
CA VAL A 18 0.43 3.80 -9.83
C VAL A 18 0.61 2.48 -10.58
N LEU A 19 -0.44 1.99 -11.24
CA LEU A 19 -0.38 0.78 -12.05
C LEU A 19 0.60 0.92 -13.23
N ALA A 20 0.62 2.07 -13.91
CA ALA A 20 1.55 2.34 -14.99
C ALA A 20 3.01 2.37 -14.50
N LEU A 21 3.27 3.01 -13.36
CA LEU A 21 4.60 3.02 -12.74
C LEU A 21 5.04 1.62 -12.33
N HIS A 22 4.15 0.84 -11.70
CA HIS A 22 4.44 -0.54 -11.31
C HIS A 22 4.84 -1.41 -12.51
N ARG A 23 4.10 -1.31 -13.62
CA ARG A 23 4.44 -2.00 -14.88
C ARG A 23 5.78 -1.57 -15.48
N ALA A 24 6.22 -0.35 -15.20
CA ALA A 24 7.53 0.16 -15.59
C ALA A 24 8.64 -0.16 -14.57
N GLY A 25 8.37 -0.98 -13.54
CA GLY A 25 9.32 -1.27 -12.46
C GLY A 25 9.61 -0.09 -11.54
N LYS A 26 8.73 0.93 -11.56
CA LYS A 26 8.85 2.15 -10.76
C LYS A 26 7.82 2.18 -9.64
N ALA A 27 8.15 2.92 -8.59
CA ALA A 27 7.25 3.20 -7.48
C ALA A 27 6.58 4.56 -7.63
N HIS A 28 5.39 4.70 -7.03
CA HIS A 28 4.75 5.99 -6.80
C HIS A 28 4.95 6.38 -5.32
N PRO A 29 5.85 7.35 -5.01
CA PRO A 29 6.26 7.63 -3.63
C PRO A 29 5.10 7.99 -2.70
N GLU A 30 4.23 8.91 -3.13
CA GLU A 30 3.10 9.40 -2.31
C GLU A 30 2.16 8.28 -1.87
N SER A 31 1.91 7.29 -2.74
CA SER A 31 1.04 6.17 -2.38
C SER A 31 1.73 5.13 -1.50
N ARG A 32 3.08 5.05 -1.52
CA ARG A 32 3.82 4.24 -0.54
C ARG A 32 3.81 4.90 0.83
N ASP A 33 3.97 6.21 0.88
CA ASP A 33 3.90 6.95 2.14
C ASP A 33 2.49 6.85 2.74
N ALA A 34 1.45 6.97 1.92
CA ALA A 34 0.07 6.73 2.35
C ALA A 34 -0.13 5.29 2.86
N ALA A 35 0.46 4.29 2.19
CA ALA A 35 0.44 2.90 2.66
C ALA A 35 1.14 2.75 4.02
N ARG A 36 2.28 3.41 4.24
CA ARG A 36 2.99 3.40 5.52
C ARG A 36 2.18 4.08 6.63
N ALA A 37 1.57 5.23 6.32
CA ALA A 37 0.70 5.95 7.26
C ALA A 37 -0.51 5.10 7.67
N GLU A 38 -1.08 4.34 6.74
CA GLU A 38 -2.20 3.43 7.02
C GLU A 38 -1.81 2.30 8.00
N VAL A 39 -0.61 1.74 7.87
CA VAL A 39 -0.10 0.74 8.83
C VAL A 39 0.00 1.31 10.24
N TRP A 40 0.54 2.52 10.37
CA TRP A 40 0.58 3.23 11.66
C TRP A 40 -0.81 3.47 12.23
N ARG A 41 -1.76 3.88 11.38
CA ARG A 41 -3.17 4.09 11.76
C ARG A 41 -3.84 2.81 12.27
N LEU A 42 -3.42 1.65 11.75
CA LEU A 42 -3.88 0.33 12.17
C LEU A 42 -3.15 -0.20 13.42
N GLY A 43 -2.30 0.61 14.05
CA GLY A 43 -1.60 0.24 15.29
C GLY A 43 -0.46 -0.76 15.07
N ARG A 44 0.10 -0.82 13.85
CA ARG A 44 1.24 -1.67 13.53
C ARG A 44 2.47 -0.82 13.19
N THR A 45 3.64 -1.40 13.42
CA THR A 45 4.92 -0.78 13.05
C THR A 45 5.39 -1.35 11.72
N PRO A 46 5.49 -0.54 10.65
CA PRO A 46 6.04 -0.99 9.37
C PRO A 46 7.51 -1.38 9.52
N ALA A 47 7.86 -2.56 9.06
CA ALA A 47 9.20 -3.13 9.13
C ALA A 47 9.93 -3.15 7.78
N GLY A 48 9.22 -2.83 6.69
CA GLY A 48 9.77 -2.80 5.34
C GLY A 48 9.10 -1.76 4.45
N GLU A 49 9.44 -1.81 3.17
CA GLU A 49 8.84 -0.96 2.16
C GLU A 49 7.51 -1.54 1.66
N PRO A 50 6.44 -0.73 1.51
CA PRO A 50 5.20 -1.19 0.90
C PRO A 50 5.42 -1.62 -0.54
N VAL A 51 4.89 -2.78 -0.91
CA VAL A 51 4.91 -3.34 -2.27
C VAL A 51 3.50 -3.23 -2.84
N PHE A 52 3.35 -2.53 -3.96
CA PHE A 52 2.08 -2.45 -4.66
C PHE A 52 1.74 -3.80 -5.29
N VAL A 53 0.55 -4.34 -5.01
CA VAL A 53 0.11 -5.65 -5.50
C VAL A 53 -1.15 -5.59 -6.35
N GLY A 54 -1.82 -4.43 -6.43
CA GLY A 54 -2.96 -4.25 -7.33
C GLY A 54 -3.91 -3.15 -6.91
N VAL A 55 -5.08 -3.13 -7.55
CA VAL A 55 -6.18 -2.22 -7.23
C VAL A 55 -7.45 -3.03 -6.97
N THR A 56 -8.38 -2.47 -6.21
CA THR A 56 -9.72 -3.05 -6.11
C THR A 56 -10.51 -2.83 -7.39
N ASN A 57 -11.48 -3.72 -7.67
CA ASN A 57 -12.40 -3.59 -8.80
C ASN A 57 -13.65 -2.76 -8.49
N GLY A 58 -13.78 -2.25 -7.26
CA GLY A 58 -14.98 -1.55 -6.77
C GLY A 58 -14.86 -0.03 -6.84
N GLU A 59 -15.98 0.64 -6.56
CA GLU A 59 -16.05 2.10 -6.38
C GLU A 59 -16.28 2.40 -4.88
N PRO A 60 -15.42 3.19 -4.21
CA PRO A 60 -14.22 3.84 -4.74
C PRO A 60 -13.07 2.85 -4.98
N VAL A 61 -12.24 3.15 -5.99
CA VAL A 61 -11.02 2.37 -6.27
C VAL A 61 -10.03 2.55 -5.12
N ARG A 62 -9.38 1.46 -4.72
CA ARG A 62 -8.34 1.48 -3.70
C ARG A 62 -7.07 0.83 -4.23
N LEU A 63 -5.93 1.34 -3.78
CA LEU A 63 -4.63 0.71 -4.03
C LEU A 63 -4.41 -0.37 -2.97
N ILE A 64 -3.92 -1.53 -3.40
CA ILE A 64 -3.61 -2.64 -2.51
C ILE A 64 -2.09 -2.71 -2.38
N TYR A 65 -1.62 -2.66 -1.15
CA TYR A 65 -0.22 -2.84 -0.80
C TYR A 65 -0.04 -4.03 0.13
N GLU A 66 1.10 -4.67 -0.01
CA GLU A 66 1.63 -5.63 0.96
C GLU A 66 2.84 -5.01 1.64
N ILE A 67 2.92 -5.14 2.95
CA ILE A 67 4.00 -4.54 3.73
C ILE A 67 4.35 -5.45 4.91
N GLU A 68 5.64 -5.57 5.18
CA GLU A 68 6.11 -6.25 6.38
C GLU A 68 5.87 -5.37 7.60
N VAL A 69 5.38 -5.97 8.68
CA VAL A 69 5.17 -5.33 9.98
C VAL A 69 5.87 -6.12 11.08
N TYR A 70 6.29 -5.41 12.13
CA TYR A 70 6.71 -6.06 13.36
C TYR A 70 5.51 -6.73 14.02
N LEU A 71 5.71 -7.94 14.52
CA LEU A 71 4.78 -8.57 15.44
C LEU A 71 5.10 -7.99 16.81
N ASP A 72 4.12 -7.39 17.48
CA ASP A 72 4.30 -7.00 18.87
C ASP A 72 4.65 -8.26 19.67
N ALA A 73 5.83 -8.26 20.30
CA ALA A 73 6.21 -9.30 21.24
C ALA A 73 5.28 -9.16 22.44
N GLY A 74 4.29 -10.06 22.53
CA GLY A 74 3.47 -10.23 23.72
C GLY A 74 4.27 -10.76 24.89
#